data_AF-A0A2R4FL13-F1
#
_entry.id   AF-A0A2R4FL13-F1
#
_cell.length_a   1.000
_cell.length_b   1.000
_cell.length_c   1.000
_cell.angle_alpha   90.00
_cell.angle_beta   90.00
_cell.angle_gamma   90.00
#
_symmetry.space_group_name_H-M   'P 1'
#
loop_
_entity.id
_entity.type
_entity.pdbx_description
1 polymer ?
#
loop_
_entity_poly.entity_id
_entity_poly.type
_entity_poly.pdbx_seq_one_letter_code
_entity_poly.pdbx_strand_id
1 'polypeptide(L)' 'MTDMIPPEDDRETVRRVAAAHTAASRDVEAFLRRVPALPTPEDIAEYAALLAREEALRTQRTDAADTAGLNVPSIGGA' A
#
# COMPACT_ATOMS: atom_id res chain seq x y z
N MET A 1 1.87 35.98 2.32
CA MET A 1 0.65 35.25 1.91
C MET A 1 1.04 33.78 1.88
N THR A 2 0.76 33.04 2.95
CA THR A 2 0.90 31.58 2.96
C THR A 2 -0.31 31.05 2.23
N ASP A 3 -0.14 30.68 0.97
CA ASP A 3 -1.15 29.91 0.25
C ASP A 3 -1.14 28.50 0.87
N MET A 4 -1.95 28.31 1.91
CA MET A 4 -2.27 26.99 2.41
C MET A 4 -3.18 26.34 1.37
N ILE A 5 -2.58 25.58 0.46
CA ILE A 5 -3.31 24.60 -0.33
C ILE A 5 -4.11 23.76 0.69
N PRO A 6 -5.44 23.68 0.55
CA PRO A 6 -6.28 23.15 1.60
C PRO A 6 -6.01 21.65 1.83
N PRO A 7 -6.23 21.14 3.05
CA PRO A 7 -6.07 19.72 3.42
C PRO A 7 -6.98 18.74 2.65
N GLU A 8 -7.79 19.21 1.71
CA GLU A 8 -8.61 18.38 0.83
C GLU A 8 -7.75 17.57 -0.16
N ASP A 9 -6.64 18.12 -0.67
CA ASP A 9 -5.76 17.41 -1.62
C ASP A 9 -4.99 16.28 -0.92
N ASP A 10 -4.51 16.53 0.30
CA ASP A 10 -3.78 15.52 1.08
C ASP A 10 -4.69 14.36 1.51
N ARG A 11 -5.91 14.66 1.98
CA ARG A 11 -6.86 13.61 2.38
C ARG A 11 -7.33 12.77 1.19
N GLU A 12 -7.56 13.39 0.04
CA GLU A 12 -7.92 12.67 -1.19
C GLU A 12 -6.75 11.84 -1.72
N THR A 13 -5.53 12.36 -1.65
CA THR A 13 -4.30 11.61 -1.95
C THR A 13 -4.16 10.39 -1.05
N VAL A 14 -4.35 10.54 0.27
CA VAL A 14 -4.33 9.41 1.22
C VAL A 14 -5.38 8.37 0.86
N ARG A 15 -6.63 8.78 0.56
CA ARG A 15 -7.69 7.85 0.15
C ARG A 15 -7.32 7.08 -1.12
N ARG A 16 -6.79 7.77 -2.13
CA ARG A 16 -6.39 7.17 -3.41
C ARG A 16 -5.28 6.15 -3.21
N VAL A 17 -4.23 6.50 -2.46
CA VAL A 17 -3.09 5.60 -2.21
C VAL A 17 -3.51 4.41 -1.33
N ALA A 18 -4.36 4.63 -0.32
CA ALA A 18 -4.93 3.55 0.49
C ALA A 18 -5.80 2.58 -0.32
N ALA A 19 -6.60 3.10 -1.27
CA ALA A 19 -7.39 2.28 -2.18
C ALA A 19 -6.48 1.45 -3.12
N ALA A 20 -5.39 2.06 -3.63
CA ALA A 20 -4.41 1.36 -4.46
C ALA A 20 -3.69 0.23 -3.69
N HIS A 21 -3.26 0.48 -2.46
CA HIS A 21 -2.68 -0.54 -1.59
C HIS A 21 -3.68 -1.68 -1.33
N THR A 22 -4.94 -1.35 -1.04
CA THR A 22 -6.02 -2.35 -0.86
C THR A 22 -6.22 -3.21 -2.10
N ALA A 23 -6.16 -2.62 -3.29
CA ALA A 23 -6.24 -3.36 -4.55
C ALA A 23 -5.03 -4.30 -4.72
N ALA A 24 -3.81 -3.84 -4.42
CA ALA A 24 -2.62 -4.68 -4.49
C ALA A 24 -2.66 -5.86 -3.49
N SER A 25 -3.12 -5.64 -2.25
CA SER A 25 -3.32 -6.74 -1.30
C SER A 25 -4.36 -7.76 -1.77
N ARG A 26 -5.41 -7.31 -2.48
CA ARG A 26 -6.38 -8.22 -3.12
C ARG A 26 -5.78 -9.00 -4.28
N ASP A 27 -4.86 -8.40 -5.04
CA ASP A 27 -4.15 -9.11 -6.11
C ASP A 27 -3.28 -10.24 -5.51
N VAL A 28 -2.57 -9.98 -4.41
CA VAL A 28 -1.81 -10.99 -3.66
C VAL A 28 -2.72 -12.10 -3.15
N GLU A 29 -3.84 -11.75 -2.52
CA GLU A 29 -4.83 -12.72 -2.02
C GLU A 29 -5.40 -13.58 -3.17
N ALA A 30 -5.75 -12.98 -4.30
CA ALA A 30 -6.28 -13.67 -5.46
C ALA A 30 -5.26 -14.66 -6.04
N PHE A 31 -3.98 -14.29 -6.09
CA PHE A 31 -2.90 -15.20 -6.46
C PHE A 31 -2.80 -16.40 -5.51
N LEU A 32 -2.79 -16.15 -4.20
CA LEU A 32 -2.68 -17.21 -3.18
C LEU A 32 -3.87 -18.19 -3.19
N ARG A 33 -5.06 -17.75 -3.62
CA ARG A 33 -6.23 -18.63 -3.78
C ARG A 33 -6.12 -19.57 -4.98
N ARG A 34 -5.36 -19.19 -6.02
CA ARG A 34 -5.29 -19.94 -7.29
C ARG A 34 -3.97 -20.69 -7.48
N VAL A 35 -2.92 -20.33 -6.75
CA VAL A 35 -1.60 -20.94 -6.88
C VAL A 35 -1.69 -22.45 -6.57
N PRO A 36 -1.07 -23.33 -7.37
CA PRO A 36 -1.09 -24.77 -7.10
C PRO A 36 -0.29 -25.10 -5.84
N ALA A 37 -0.56 -26.27 -5.25
CA ALA A 37 0.18 -26.76 -4.08
C ALA A 37 1.69 -26.93 -4.34
N LEU A 38 2.07 -27.16 -5.61
CA LEU A 38 3.45 -27.18 -6.07
C LEU A 38 3.66 -26.02 -7.05
N PRO A 39 4.09 -24.83 -6.58
CA PRO A 39 4.30 -23.67 -7.43
C PRO A 39 5.46 -23.89 -8.39
N THR A 40 5.31 -23.39 -9.60
CA THR A 40 6.37 -23.33 -10.60
C THR A 40 7.29 -22.13 -10.35
N PRO A 41 8.47 -22.07 -11.01
CA PRO A 41 9.29 -20.86 -10.99
C PRO A 41 8.56 -19.60 -11.49
N GLU A 42 7.61 -19.74 -12.42
CA GLU A 42 6.78 -18.64 -12.93
C GLU A 42 5.82 -18.13 -11.86
N ASP A 43 5.18 -19.03 -11.11
CA ASP A 43 4.32 -18.66 -9.98
C ASP A 43 5.11 -17.90 -8.90
N ILE A 44 6.34 -18.34 -8.60
CA ILE A 44 7.22 -17.67 -7.64
C ILE A 44 7.59 -16.26 -8.13
N ALA A 45 7.89 -16.11 -9.42
CA ALA A 45 8.21 -14.82 -10.00
C ALA A 45 7.00 -13.86 -9.99
N GLU A 46 5.80 -14.35 -10.29
CA GLU A 46 4.57 -13.57 -10.19
C GLU A 46 4.32 -13.12 -8.75
N TYR A 47 4.44 -14.03 -7.78
CA TYR A 47 4.27 -13.71 -6.37
C TYR A 47 5.25 -12.63 -5.89
N ALA A 48 6.52 -12.74 -6.30
CA ALA A 48 7.53 -11.74 -5.98
C ALA A 48 7.18 -10.36 -6.55
N ALA A 49 6.66 -10.30 -7.79
CA ALA A 49 6.25 -9.05 -8.41
C ALA A 49 5.03 -8.43 -7.70
N LEU A 50 4.05 -9.25 -7.30
CA LEU A 50 2.88 -8.80 -6.55
C LEU A 50 3.27 -8.24 -5.18
N LEU A 51 4.14 -8.93 -4.45
CA LEU A 51 4.67 -8.46 -3.16
C LEU A 51 5.46 -7.15 -3.29
N ALA A 52 6.34 -7.05 -4.29
CA ALA A 52 7.11 -5.82 -4.51
C ALA A 52 6.19 -4.62 -4.77
N ARG A 53 5.11 -4.82 -5.54
CA ARG A 53 4.09 -3.79 -5.81
C ARG A 53 3.30 -3.43 -4.56
N GLU A 54 2.87 -4.42 -3.78
CA GLU A 54 2.15 -4.19 -2.52
C GLU A 54 2.98 -3.37 -1.53
N GLU A 55 4.24 -3.75 -1.32
CA GLU A 55 5.15 -3.07 -0.39
C GLU A 55 5.45 -1.64 -0.85
N ALA A 56 5.68 -1.42 -2.15
CA ALA A 56 5.85 -0.07 -2.69
C ALA A 56 4.62 0.83 -2.42
N LEU A 57 3.40 0.28 -2.53
CA LEU A 57 2.17 1.01 -2.23
C LEU A 57 1.94 1.19 -0.73
N ARG A 58 2.40 0.25 0.10
CA ARG A 58 2.39 0.38 1.55
C ARG A 58 3.27 1.54 2.02
N THR A 59 4.47 1.67 1.46
CA THR A 59 5.38 2.80 1.73
C THR A 59 4.74 4.12 1.32
N GLN A 60 4.26 4.22 0.07
CA GLN A 60 3.55 5.43 -0.41
C GLN A 60 2.35 5.80 0.46
N ARG A 61 1.59 4.81 0.94
CA ARG A 61 0.44 5.05 1.83
C ARG A 61 0.90 5.64 3.17
N THR A 62 2.00 5.14 3.72
CA THR A 62 2.60 5.66 4.95
C THR A 62 3.07 7.10 4.73
N ASP A 63 3.85 7.35 3.67
CA ASP A 63 4.34 8.69 3.34
C ASP A 63 3.20 9.71 3.12
N ALA A 64 2.12 9.29 2.45
CA ALA A 64 0.93 10.12 2.25
C ALA A 64 0.20 10.41 3.57
N ALA A 65 0.07 9.40 4.45
CA ALA A 65 -0.52 9.58 5.76
C ALA A 65 0.30 10.55 6.62
N ASP A 66 1.63 10.41 6.60
CA ASP A 66 2.55 11.27 7.34
C ASP A 66 2.46 12.72 6.85
N THR A 67 2.43 12.93 5.52
CA THR A 67 2.24 14.25 4.88
C THR A 67 0.90 14.88 5.28
N ALA A 68 -0.17 14.09 5.34
CA ALA A 68 -1.50 14.54 5.76
C ALA A 68 -1.63 14.73 7.29
N GLY A 69 -0.55 14.55 8.06
CA GLY A 69 -0.55 14.66 9.51
C GLY A 69 -1.27 13.51 10.24
N LEU A 70 -1.53 12.40 9.55
CA LEU A 70 -2.11 11.17 10.11
C LEU A 70 -1.03 10.23 10.67
N ASN A 71 0.04 10.80 11.23
CA ASN A 71 1.10 10.06 11.90
C ASN A 71 0.51 9.23 13.04
N VAL A 72 0.62 7.91 12.93
CA VAL A 72 0.29 7.01 14.03
C VAL A 72 1.57 6.84 14.86
N PRO A 73 1.60 7.27 16.15
CA PRO A 73 2.73 6.91 17.00
C PRO A 73 2.81 5.38 17.02
N SER A 74 4.02 4.85 16.79
CA SER A 74 4.25 3.41 16.70
C SER A 74 3.53 2.68 17.84
N ILE A 75 2.60 1.77 17.51
CA ILE A 75 1.95 0.91 18.50
C ILE A 75 2.97 -0.16 18.89
N GLY A 76 3.90 0.27 19.74
CA GLY A 76 5.12 -0.42 20.13
C GLY A 76 5.95 0.53 20.97
N GLY A 77 5.33 1.13 21.98
CA GLY A 77 6.03 1.91 22.99
C GLY A 77 6.84 0.97 23.90
N ALA A 78 8.12 1.33 24.09
CA ALA A 78 9.09 0.95 25.13
C ALA A 78 8.86 -0.34 25.94
#